data_AF-A0A2N3AZ58-F1
#
_entry.id   AF-A0A2N3AZ58-F1
#
_cell.length_a   1.000
_cell.length_b   1.000
_cell.length_c   1.000
_cell.angle_alpha   90.00
_cell.angle_beta   90.00
_cell.angle_gamma   90.00
#
_symmetry.space_group_name_H-M   'P 1'
#
loop_
_entity.id
_entity.type
_entity.pdbx_description
1 polymer ?
#
loop_
_entity_poly.entity_id
_entity_poly.type
_entity_poly.pdbx_seq_one_letter_code
_entity_poly.pdbx_strand_id
1 'polypeptide(L)'
;MTEKGVEEFLAEAVSAYRKLPKGISVGTSIEAIIGRRVLPLDQDGEDKDLVARLCGAANLLVAWSSELPIKTGRVNELGNNVEEPLLEACKHVGLNATWPKRADGTGGRTGYPDIAVDIDGPRPTYLEAKVIAKGTESSTFRSFYLSPSDNPKVCVDARHLLLAFTHERRDNSEDGFEQYALTNFKLVDLFKVVGKIKFEYQSNNKEMYLMGAVVASG
;
A
#
# COMPACT_ATOMS: atom_id res chain seq x y z
N MET A 1 -30.32 16.95 -3.71
CA MET A 1 -30.24 17.12 -2.25
C MET A 1 -30.14 18.62 -1.98
N THR A 2 -30.91 19.17 -1.05
CA THR A 2 -30.78 20.60 -0.67
C THR A 2 -29.51 20.79 0.17
N GLU A 3 -28.96 22.01 0.25
CA GLU A 3 -27.80 22.30 1.13
C GLU A 3 -28.06 21.85 2.57
N LYS A 4 -29.25 22.16 3.09
CA LYS A 4 -29.70 21.69 4.41
C LYS A 4 -29.69 20.16 4.54
N GLY A 5 -30.09 19.43 3.49
CA GLY A 5 -30.04 17.97 3.48
C GLY A 5 -28.61 17.41 3.45
N VAL A 6 -27.67 18.11 2.80
CA VAL A 6 -26.25 17.75 2.82
C VAL A 6 -25.66 17.97 4.22
N GLU A 7 -25.99 19.08 4.88
CA GLU A 7 -25.55 19.37 6.25
C GLU A 7 -26.04 18.31 7.24
N GLU A 8 -27.31 17.94 7.18
CA GLU A 8 -27.90 16.89 8.03
C GLU A 8 -27.21 15.53 7.80
N PHE A 9 -26.99 15.14 6.56
CA PHE A 9 -26.27 13.91 6.20
C PHE A 9 -24.81 13.92 6.71
N LEU A 10 -24.10 15.03 6.52
CA LEU A 10 -22.72 15.17 7.01
C LEU A 10 -22.66 15.14 8.53
N ALA A 11 -23.63 15.74 9.23
CA ALA A 11 -23.71 15.69 10.68
C ALA A 11 -23.89 14.25 11.18
N GLU A 12 -24.72 13.45 10.52
CA GLU A 12 -24.89 12.02 10.82
C GLU A 12 -23.59 11.24 10.58
N ALA A 13 -22.97 11.42 9.41
CA ALA A 13 -21.70 10.75 9.07
C ALA A 13 -20.58 11.09 10.06
N VAL A 14 -20.45 12.36 10.45
CA VAL A 14 -19.47 12.82 11.45
C VAL A 14 -19.79 12.24 12.83
N SER A 15 -21.06 12.17 13.22
CA SER A 15 -21.50 11.55 14.47
C SER A 15 -21.14 10.06 14.53
N ALA A 16 -21.37 9.32 13.44
CA ALA A 16 -20.98 7.93 13.32
C ALA A 16 -19.46 7.75 13.38
N TYR A 17 -18.71 8.55 12.61
CA TYR A 17 -17.25 8.53 12.60
C TYR A 17 -16.64 8.79 13.99
N ARG A 18 -17.16 9.75 14.75
CA ARG A 18 -16.69 10.07 16.11
C ARG A 18 -16.88 8.92 17.11
N LYS A 19 -17.79 7.99 16.84
CA LYS A 19 -18.05 6.80 17.68
C LYS A 19 -17.14 5.62 17.33
N LEU A 20 -16.37 5.68 16.25
CA LEU A 20 -15.51 4.57 15.85
C LEU A 20 -14.44 4.31 16.92
N PRO A 21 -14.19 3.03 17.27
CA PRO A 21 -13.14 2.68 18.21
C PRO A 21 -11.75 2.95 17.61
N LYS A 22 -10.76 3.11 18.49
CA LYS A 22 -9.34 3.05 18.11
C LYS A 22 -8.90 1.59 18.00
N GLY A 23 -7.83 1.33 17.26
CA GLY A 23 -7.26 -0.02 17.17
C GLY A 23 -8.07 -0.95 16.28
N ILE A 24 -8.68 -0.42 15.21
CA ILE A 24 -9.40 -1.22 14.21
C ILE A 24 -8.36 -1.96 13.38
N SER A 25 -8.48 -3.29 13.26
CA SER A 25 -7.54 -4.07 12.45
C SER A 25 -7.66 -3.74 10.96
N VAL A 26 -6.57 -3.94 10.22
CA VAL A 26 -6.61 -3.85 8.76
C VAL A 26 -7.61 -4.87 8.21
N GLY A 27 -7.67 -6.07 8.79
CA GLY A 27 -8.65 -7.09 8.44
C GLY A 27 -10.10 -6.62 8.53
N THR A 28 -10.50 -6.09 9.68
CA THR A 28 -11.86 -5.54 9.87
C THR A 28 -12.12 -4.38 8.91
N SER A 29 -11.12 -3.56 8.60
CA SER A 29 -11.26 -2.45 7.67
C SER A 29 -11.50 -2.95 6.24
N ILE A 30 -10.75 -3.95 5.78
CA ILE A 30 -10.92 -4.57 4.45
C ILE A 30 -12.28 -5.27 4.36
N GLU A 31 -12.67 -6.03 5.38
CA GLU A 31 -13.98 -6.69 5.41
C GLU A 31 -15.13 -5.69 5.34
N ALA A 32 -15.08 -4.61 6.13
CA ALA A 32 -16.15 -3.61 6.17
C ALA A 32 -16.24 -2.76 4.89
N ILE A 33 -15.11 -2.46 4.25
CA ILE A 33 -15.04 -1.56 3.10
C ILE A 33 -15.16 -2.31 1.77
N ILE A 34 -14.58 -3.51 1.67
CA ILE A 34 -14.45 -4.29 0.44
C ILE A 34 -15.29 -5.58 0.47
N GLY A 35 -15.65 -6.09 1.65
CA GLY A 35 -16.45 -7.31 1.77
C GLY A 35 -15.66 -8.62 1.60
N ARG A 36 -14.34 -8.57 1.77
CA ARG A 36 -13.45 -9.75 1.69
C ARG A 36 -12.70 -9.97 3.00
N ARG A 37 -12.55 -11.25 3.38
CA ARG A 37 -11.89 -11.62 4.63
C ARG A 37 -10.38 -11.58 4.51
N VAL A 38 -9.74 -11.10 5.56
CA VAL A 38 -8.29 -11.21 5.72
C VAL A 38 -7.99 -12.46 6.54
N LEU A 39 -7.33 -13.41 5.92
CA LEU A 39 -6.98 -14.69 6.52
C LEU A 39 -5.68 -14.55 7.35
N PRO A 40 -5.58 -15.26 8.49
CA PRO A 40 -4.36 -15.26 9.29
C PRO A 40 -3.20 -15.95 8.56
N LEU A 41 -1.98 -15.49 8.81
CA LEU A 41 -0.76 -16.12 8.33
C LEU A 41 -0.29 -17.21 9.30
N ASP A 42 -0.15 -18.45 8.82
CA ASP A 42 0.44 -19.57 9.56
C ASP A 42 1.94 -19.72 9.22
N GLN A 43 2.75 -18.79 9.74
CA GLN A 43 4.18 -18.67 9.42
C GLN A 43 5.02 -19.89 9.84
N ASP A 44 4.55 -20.65 10.84
CA ASP A 44 5.27 -21.79 11.42
C ASP A 44 4.76 -23.14 10.87
N GLY A 45 3.59 -23.15 10.23
CA GLY A 45 3.00 -24.30 9.56
C GLY A 45 2.93 -24.11 8.05
N GLU A 46 1.71 -23.98 7.53
CA GLU A 46 1.44 -24.13 6.10
C GLU A 46 1.93 -22.94 5.24
N ASP A 47 2.12 -21.75 5.80
CA ASP A 47 2.64 -20.57 5.09
C ASP A 47 4.16 -20.41 5.21
N LYS A 48 4.86 -21.35 5.87
CA LYS A 48 6.31 -21.27 6.08
C LYS A 48 7.11 -21.13 4.78
N ASP A 49 6.77 -21.89 3.75
CA ASP A 49 7.44 -21.82 2.44
C ASP A 49 7.21 -20.46 1.77
N LEU A 50 5.99 -19.93 1.83
CA LEU A 50 5.69 -18.60 1.30
C LEU A 50 6.52 -17.52 2.01
N VAL A 51 6.57 -17.55 3.34
CA VAL A 51 7.35 -16.59 4.13
C VAL A 51 8.83 -16.67 3.75
N ALA A 52 9.39 -17.88 3.64
CA ALA A 52 10.77 -18.08 3.24
C ALA A 52 11.06 -17.50 1.83
N ARG A 53 10.16 -17.74 0.87
CA ARG A 53 10.29 -17.21 -0.50
C ARG A 53 10.15 -15.69 -0.55
N LEU A 54 9.18 -15.10 0.14
CA LEU A 54 9.04 -13.64 0.20
C LEU A 54 10.26 -12.97 0.83
N CYS A 55 10.84 -13.56 1.89
CA CYS A 55 12.12 -13.13 2.44
C CYS A 55 13.27 -13.28 1.43
N GLY A 56 13.28 -14.36 0.64
CA GLY A 56 14.23 -14.55 -0.47
C GLY A 56 14.12 -13.44 -1.53
N ALA A 57 12.90 -13.13 -1.97
CA ALA A 57 12.62 -12.06 -2.93
C ALA A 57 13.07 -10.69 -2.40
N ALA A 58 12.77 -10.39 -1.13
CA ALA A 58 13.19 -9.15 -0.48
C ALA A 58 14.72 -9.04 -0.39
N ASN A 59 15.43 -10.13 -0.05
CA ASN A 59 16.88 -10.16 -0.04
C ASN A 59 17.50 -9.93 -1.43
N LEU A 60 16.95 -10.57 -2.47
CA LEU A 60 17.38 -10.34 -3.84
C LEU A 60 17.24 -8.88 -4.24
N LEU A 61 16.11 -8.25 -3.87
CA LEU A 61 15.86 -6.87 -4.18
C LEU A 61 16.78 -5.90 -3.44
N VAL A 62 17.06 -6.18 -2.16
CA VAL A 62 18.05 -5.44 -1.36
C VAL A 62 19.43 -5.52 -2.01
N ALA A 63 19.89 -6.73 -2.36
CA ALA A 63 21.18 -6.95 -3.01
C ALA A 63 21.27 -6.22 -4.36
N TRP A 64 20.25 -6.38 -5.21
CA TRP A 64 20.16 -5.70 -6.51
C TRP A 64 20.24 -4.18 -6.35
N SER A 65 19.47 -3.59 -5.44
CA SER A 65 19.46 -2.14 -5.23
C SER A 65 20.77 -1.58 -4.64
N SER A 66 21.58 -2.45 -4.03
CA SER A 66 22.91 -2.07 -3.55
C SER A 66 23.93 -1.99 -4.68
N GLU A 67 23.82 -2.86 -5.69
CA GLU A 67 24.67 -2.85 -6.88
C GLU A 67 24.21 -1.81 -7.90
N LEU A 68 22.90 -1.67 -8.07
CA LEU A 68 22.25 -0.73 -8.96
C LEU A 68 21.26 0.14 -8.18
N PRO A 69 21.70 1.28 -7.60
CA PRO A 69 20.84 2.17 -6.85
C PRO A 69 19.63 2.65 -7.67
N ILE A 70 18.47 2.63 -7.03
CA ILE A 70 17.19 3.01 -7.64
C ILE A 70 17.21 4.52 -7.88
N LYS A 71 17.17 4.93 -9.14
CA LYS A 71 17.05 6.33 -9.53
C LYS A 71 15.61 6.80 -9.39
N THR A 72 15.42 8.02 -8.88
CA THR A 72 14.11 8.66 -8.78
C THR A 72 14.22 10.17 -8.95
N GLY A 73 13.17 10.80 -9.49
CA GLY A 73 13.08 12.26 -9.53
C GLY A 73 12.86 12.86 -8.14
N ARG A 74 12.13 12.15 -7.27
CA ARG A 74 11.87 12.53 -5.88
C ARG A 74 11.76 11.29 -5.00
N VAL A 75 12.17 11.39 -3.73
CA VAL A 75 11.98 10.32 -2.73
C VAL A 75 10.56 9.76 -2.65
N ASN A 76 9.53 10.59 -2.87
CA ASN A 76 8.12 10.18 -2.81
C ASN A 76 7.71 9.20 -3.92
N GLU A 77 8.50 9.07 -4.99
CA GLU A 77 8.27 8.15 -6.10
C GLU A 77 9.03 6.82 -5.92
N LEU A 78 9.92 6.73 -4.91
CA LEU A 78 10.75 5.56 -4.67
C LEU A 78 9.91 4.28 -4.46
N GLY A 79 8.74 4.39 -3.82
CA GLY A 79 7.82 3.26 -3.63
C GLY A 79 7.38 2.65 -4.97
N ASN A 80 6.95 3.48 -5.90
CA ASN A 80 6.49 3.04 -7.24
C ASN A 80 7.61 2.34 -8.03
N ASN A 81 8.85 2.78 -7.83
CA ASN A 81 10.03 2.21 -8.50
C ASN A 81 10.49 0.88 -7.87
N VAL A 82 9.99 0.51 -6.68
CA VAL A 82 10.28 -0.77 -6.00
C VAL A 82 9.29 -1.86 -6.39
N GLU A 83 8.05 -1.53 -6.75
CA GLU A 83 6.98 -2.50 -7.03
C GLU A 83 7.34 -3.51 -8.13
N GLU A 84 7.82 -3.02 -9.28
CA GLU A 84 8.15 -3.88 -10.43
C GLU A 84 9.37 -4.77 -10.17
N PRO A 85 10.51 -4.25 -9.65
CA PRO A 85 11.60 -5.08 -9.18
C PRO A 85 11.19 -6.14 -8.13
N LEU A 86 10.28 -5.79 -7.21
CA LEU A 86 9.77 -6.74 -6.21
C LEU A 86 8.94 -7.85 -6.86
N LEU A 87 8.06 -7.50 -7.81
CA LEU A 87 7.28 -8.48 -8.58
C LEU A 87 8.19 -9.49 -9.27
N GLU A 88 9.25 -9.01 -9.95
CA GLU A 88 10.20 -9.89 -10.63
C GLU A 88 11.03 -10.73 -9.64
N ALA A 89 11.42 -10.17 -8.49
CA ALA A 89 12.08 -10.93 -7.43
C ALA A 89 11.17 -12.05 -6.88
N CYS A 90 9.87 -11.79 -6.70
CA CYS A 90 8.90 -12.82 -6.31
C CYS A 90 8.79 -13.94 -7.34
N LYS A 91 8.73 -13.61 -8.63
CA LYS A 91 8.75 -14.63 -9.70
C LYS A 91 10.03 -15.44 -9.71
N HIS A 92 11.18 -14.78 -9.48
CA HIS A 92 12.49 -15.43 -9.47
C HIS A 92 12.61 -16.51 -8.37
N VAL A 93 11.99 -16.29 -7.20
CA VAL A 93 11.91 -17.29 -6.12
C VAL A 93 10.78 -18.32 -6.31
N GLY A 94 10.16 -18.33 -7.49
CA GLY A 94 9.15 -19.31 -7.89
C GLY A 94 7.76 -19.07 -7.32
N LEU A 95 7.43 -17.85 -6.90
CA LEU A 95 6.05 -17.48 -6.56
C LEU A 95 5.28 -17.11 -7.83
N ASN A 96 4.01 -17.52 -7.92
CA ASN A 96 3.11 -17.05 -8.99
C ASN A 96 2.63 -15.63 -8.67
N ALA A 97 3.50 -14.64 -8.92
CA ALA A 97 3.26 -13.25 -8.62
C ALA A 97 2.79 -12.47 -9.87
N THR A 98 1.71 -11.72 -9.73
CA THR A 98 1.12 -10.89 -10.79
C THR A 98 0.64 -9.55 -10.25
N TRP A 99 0.40 -8.58 -11.16
CA TRP A 99 -0.38 -7.40 -10.80
C TRP A 99 -1.82 -7.81 -10.42
N PRO A 100 -2.38 -7.30 -9.31
CA PRO A 100 -3.75 -7.59 -8.93
C PRO A 100 -4.74 -7.08 -9.96
N LYS A 101 -5.73 -7.92 -10.25
CA LYS A 101 -6.87 -7.60 -11.13
C LYS A 101 -8.11 -7.33 -10.28
N ARG A 102 -8.95 -6.45 -10.78
CA ARG A 102 -10.30 -6.17 -10.31
C ARG A 102 -11.25 -7.25 -10.85
N ALA A 103 -12.49 -7.25 -10.36
CA ALA A 103 -13.50 -8.26 -10.72
C ALA A 103 -13.85 -8.25 -12.21
N ASP A 104 -13.76 -7.10 -12.88
CA ASP A 104 -13.97 -6.95 -14.32
C ASP A 104 -12.75 -7.34 -15.18
N GLY A 105 -11.68 -7.85 -14.56
CA GLY A 105 -10.43 -8.22 -15.21
C GLY A 105 -9.50 -7.04 -15.53
N THR A 106 -9.95 -5.80 -15.33
CA THR A 106 -9.07 -4.63 -15.38
C THR A 106 -8.16 -4.61 -14.15
N GLY A 107 -7.05 -3.90 -14.20
CA GLY A 107 -6.09 -3.91 -13.10
C GLY A 107 -4.80 -3.23 -13.48
N GLY A 108 -3.89 -3.12 -12.52
CA GLY A 108 -2.60 -2.48 -12.74
C GLY A 108 -1.93 -2.01 -11.45
N ARG A 109 -0.91 -1.18 -11.63
CA ARG A 109 0.00 -0.71 -10.57
C ARG A 109 -0.65 0.23 -9.56
N THR A 110 -1.80 0.83 -9.87
CA THR A 110 -2.38 1.87 -9.01
C THR A 110 -3.33 1.33 -7.94
N GLY A 111 -3.16 1.83 -6.72
CA GLY A 111 -4.00 1.56 -5.56
C GLY A 111 -3.66 0.23 -4.87
N TYR A 112 -4.32 -0.02 -3.75
CA TYR A 112 -4.11 -1.23 -2.95
C TYR A 112 -4.77 -2.47 -3.58
N PRO A 113 -4.13 -3.66 -3.54
CA PRO A 113 -2.74 -3.94 -3.15
C PRO A 113 -1.78 -3.86 -4.34
N ASP A 114 -0.47 -3.83 -4.09
CA ASP A 114 0.54 -3.74 -5.16
C ASP A 114 0.69 -5.05 -5.96
N ILE A 115 0.82 -6.20 -5.29
CA ILE A 115 1.12 -7.49 -5.89
C ILE A 115 0.11 -8.55 -5.40
N ALA A 116 -0.28 -9.48 -6.28
CA ALA A 116 -1.02 -10.68 -5.95
C ALA A 116 -0.12 -11.90 -6.12
N VAL A 117 -0.14 -12.83 -5.16
CA VAL A 117 0.62 -14.08 -5.19
C VAL A 117 -0.35 -15.25 -5.03
N ASP A 118 -0.27 -16.21 -5.96
CA ASP A 118 -1.08 -17.43 -5.97
C ASP A 118 -2.59 -17.15 -5.86
N ILE A 119 -3.08 -16.13 -6.58
CA ILE A 119 -4.44 -15.60 -6.39
C ILE A 119 -5.55 -16.60 -6.71
N ASP A 120 -5.34 -17.44 -7.73
CA ASP A 120 -6.25 -18.52 -8.12
C ASP A 120 -5.91 -19.84 -7.42
N GLY A 121 -4.91 -19.83 -6.54
CA GLY A 121 -4.42 -20.99 -5.81
C GLY A 121 -5.13 -21.21 -4.47
N PRO A 122 -4.75 -22.26 -3.73
CA PRO A 122 -5.33 -22.57 -2.43
C PRO A 122 -4.95 -21.57 -1.33
N ARG A 123 -3.91 -20.75 -1.56
CA ARG A 123 -3.36 -19.81 -0.58
C ARG A 123 -3.17 -18.42 -1.20
N PRO A 124 -4.24 -17.71 -1.59
CA PRO A 124 -4.11 -16.38 -2.15
C PRO A 124 -3.47 -15.40 -1.16
N THR A 125 -2.56 -14.57 -1.67
CA THR A 125 -1.89 -13.51 -0.92
C THR A 125 -1.96 -12.20 -1.67
N TYR A 126 -2.25 -11.12 -0.96
CA TYR A 126 -1.97 -9.78 -1.42
C TYR A 126 -0.76 -9.21 -0.69
N LEU A 127 0.14 -8.60 -1.45
CA LEU A 127 1.39 -8.05 -0.97
C LEU A 127 1.44 -6.56 -1.29
N GLU A 128 1.74 -5.77 -0.27
CA GLU A 128 2.00 -4.34 -0.36
C GLU A 128 3.50 -4.08 -0.21
N ALA A 129 4.06 -3.19 -1.02
CA ALA A 129 5.42 -2.71 -0.88
C ALA A 129 5.42 -1.36 -0.16
N LYS A 130 6.38 -1.18 0.75
CA LYS A 130 6.61 0.11 1.39
C LYS A 130 8.09 0.39 1.46
N VAL A 131 8.45 1.65 1.23
CA VAL A 131 9.80 2.16 1.49
C VAL A 131 9.76 3.15 2.65
N ILE A 132 10.75 3.07 3.54
CA ILE A 132 10.94 3.97 4.67
C ILE A 132 12.40 4.42 4.78
N ALA A 133 12.62 5.67 5.19
CA ALA A 133 13.97 6.15 5.44
C ALA A 133 14.52 5.50 6.71
N LYS A 134 15.82 5.19 6.72
CA LYS A 134 16.50 4.68 7.91
C LYS A 134 16.28 5.59 9.12
N GLY A 135 15.93 4.99 10.25
CA GLY A 135 15.67 5.70 11.52
C GLY A 135 14.24 6.22 11.66
N THR A 136 13.34 5.95 10.71
CA THR A 136 11.93 6.35 10.76
C THR A 136 10.98 5.20 11.12
N GLU A 137 11.49 4.04 11.52
CA GLU A 137 10.72 2.84 11.86
C GLU A 137 9.72 3.07 13.01
N SER A 138 10.04 3.97 13.94
CA SER A 138 9.20 4.34 15.08
C SER A 138 8.29 5.54 14.80
N SER A 139 8.29 6.05 13.56
CA SER A 139 7.47 7.19 13.18
C SER A 139 5.98 6.89 13.28
N THR A 140 5.20 7.90 13.66
CA THR A 140 3.73 7.87 13.68
C THR A 140 3.09 8.40 12.39
N PHE A 141 3.90 8.73 11.36
CA PHE A 141 3.38 9.14 10.06
C PHE A 141 2.54 8.02 9.43
N ARG A 142 1.45 8.40 8.75
CA ARG A 142 0.55 7.44 8.12
C ARG A 142 1.32 6.69 7.03
N SER A 143 1.42 5.39 7.20
CA SER A 143 2.26 4.52 6.38
C SER A 143 1.49 3.58 5.47
N PHE A 144 0.19 3.38 5.71
CA PHE A 144 -0.70 2.48 4.99
C PHE A 144 -2.02 3.20 4.71
N TYR A 145 -2.53 3.08 3.49
CA TYR A 145 -3.75 3.75 3.03
C TYR A 145 -4.68 2.71 2.43
N LEU A 146 -5.91 2.65 2.97
CA LEU A 146 -7.00 1.88 2.42
C LEU A 146 -8.16 2.83 2.16
N SER A 147 -8.59 2.91 0.91
CA SER A 147 -9.70 3.76 0.48
C SER A 147 -10.85 2.87 -0.02
N PRO A 148 -12.11 3.24 0.27
CA PRO A 148 -13.27 2.63 -0.38
C PRO A 148 -13.16 2.72 -1.90
N SER A 149 -13.59 1.67 -2.58
CA SER A 149 -13.64 1.59 -4.04
C SER A 149 -14.81 0.69 -4.43
N ASP A 150 -15.62 1.14 -5.38
CA ASP A 150 -16.72 0.34 -5.94
C ASP A 150 -16.21 -0.85 -6.78
N ASN A 151 -14.94 -0.81 -7.19
CA ASN A 151 -14.30 -1.84 -8.00
C ASN A 151 -12.91 -2.17 -7.43
N PRO A 152 -12.79 -2.76 -6.23
CA PRO A 152 -11.50 -2.97 -5.57
C PRO A 152 -10.66 -4.07 -6.26
N LYS A 153 -9.33 -4.02 -6.08
CA LYS A 153 -8.40 -5.09 -6.55
C LYS A 153 -8.38 -6.32 -5.62
N VAL A 154 -8.94 -6.20 -4.42
CA VAL A 154 -9.12 -7.31 -3.47
C VAL A 154 -10.41 -8.03 -3.82
N CYS A 155 -10.31 -9.16 -4.52
CA CYS A 155 -11.45 -9.87 -5.09
C CYS A 155 -11.77 -11.21 -4.41
N VAL A 156 -10.84 -11.74 -3.62
CA VAL A 156 -10.98 -13.02 -2.90
C VAL A 156 -10.56 -12.85 -1.44
N ASP A 157 -11.02 -13.76 -0.59
CA ASP A 157 -10.51 -13.89 0.77
C ASP A 157 -9.05 -14.34 0.69
N ALA A 158 -8.14 -13.62 1.36
CA ALA A 158 -6.71 -13.81 1.18
C ALA A 158 -5.94 -13.42 2.44
N ARG A 159 -4.67 -13.81 2.50
CA ARG A 159 -3.73 -13.23 3.46
C ARG A 159 -3.24 -11.90 2.90
N HIS A 160 -2.96 -10.94 3.79
CA HIS A 160 -2.47 -9.62 3.40
C HIS A 160 -1.14 -9.35 4.10
N LEU A 161 -0.09 -9.15 3.32
CA LEU A 161 1.27 -8.95 3.81
C LEU A 161 1.82 -7.60 3.33
N LEU A 162 2.71 -7.03 4.11
CA LEU A 162 3.44 -5.81 3.79
C LEU A 162 4.94 -6.10 3.85
N LEU A 163 5.66 -5.83 2.76
CA LEU A 163 7.11 -5.77 2.74
C LEU A 163 7.57 -4.32 2.87
N ALA A 164 8.09 -3.97 4.05
CA ALA A 164 8.63 -2.66 4.34
C ALA A 164 10.15 -2.68 4.19
N PHE A 165 10.67 -2.02 3.17
CA PHE A 165 12.09 -1.84 2.91
C PHE A 165 12.62 -0.54 3.52
N THR A 166 13.76 -0.63 4.21
CA THR A 166 14.51 0.53 4.66
C THR A 166 15.43 1.00 3.53
N HIS A 167 15.42 2.30 3.22
CA HIS A 167 16.29 2.89 2.20
C HIS A 167 17.30 3.86 2.81
N GLU A 168 18.43 3.99 2.12
CA GLU A 168 19.46 5.01 2.34
C GLU A 168 19.71 5.76 1.03
N ARG A 169 19.96 7.07 1.13
CA ARG A 169 20.34 7.91 -0.01
C ARG A 169 21.79 7.62 -0.39
N ARG A 170 22.06 7.51 -1.69
CA ARG A 170 23.38 7.46 -2.31
C ARG A 170 23.70 8.81 -2.95
N ASP A 171 24.93 8.96 -3.45
CA ASP A 171 25.29 10.12 -4.27
C ASP A 171 24.33 10.24 -5.45
N ASN A 172 24.05 11.46 -5.88
CA ASN A 172 23.20 11.67 -7.04
C ASN A 172 23.88 11.09 -8.28
N SER A 173 23.07 10.60 -9.22
CA SER A 173 23.61 10.12 -10.48
C SER A 173 24.12 11.27 -11.35
N GLU A 174 24.96 10.97 -12.34
CA GLU A 174 25.55 11.97 -13.26
C GLU A 174 24.49 12.80 -14.00
N ASP A 175 23.31 12.22 -14.25
CA ASP A 175 22.13 12.86 -14.85
C ASP A 175 21.25 13.62 -13.84
N GLY A 176 21.70 13.78 -12.59
CA GLY A 176 21.08 14.63 -11.57
C GLY A 176 19.93 14.00 -10.79
N PHE A 177 19.64 12.71 -10.98
CA PHE A 177 18.60 12.01 -10.23
C PHE A 177 19.06 11.62 -8.82
N GLU A 178 18.11 11.58 -7.88
CA GLU A 178 18.37 11.03 -6.56
C GLU A 178 18.53 9.51 -6.67
N GLN A 179 19.47 8.94 -5.91
CA GLN A 179 19.71 7.50 -5.90
C GLN A 179 19.48 6.92 -4.50
N TYR A 180 18.85 5.76 -4.44
CA TYR A 180 18.55 5.08 -3.20
C TYR A 180 18.91 3.60 -3.27
N ALA A 181 19.52 3.09 -2.19
CA ALA A 181 19.73 1.66 -1.99
C ALA A 181 18.81 1.20 -0.86
N LEU A 182 18.20 0.02 -1.02
CA LEU A 182 17.50 -0.66 0.06
C LEU A 182 18.55 -1.38 0.91
N THR A 183 18.40 -1.35 2.23
CA THR A 183 19.42 -1.86 3.16
C THR A 183 18.89 -2.97 4.06
N ASN A 184 17.58 -3.03 4.28
CA ASN A 184 16.93 -4.05 5.08
C ASN A 184 15.45 -4.14 4.70
N PHE A 185 14.76 -5.17 5.19
CA PHE A 185 13.32 -5.29 5.05
C PHE A 185 12.66 -5.86 6.32
N LYS A 186 11.35 -5.65 6.43
CA LYS A 186 10.47 -6.34 7.37
C LYS A 186 9.28 -6.89 6.61
N LEU A 187 8.95 -8.16 6.85
CA LEU A 187 7.70 -8.76 6.41
C LEU A 187 6.68 -8.63 7.56
N VAL A 188 5.54 -8.02 7.27
CA VAL A 188 4.51 -7.71 8.25
C VAL A 188 3.21 -8.40 7.86
N ASP A 189 2.63 -9.12 8.80
CA ASP A 189 1.29 -9.71 8.68
C ASP A 189 0.22 -8.64 8.99
N LEU A 190 -0.49 -8.19 7.96
CA LEU A 190 -1.52 -7.14 8.10
C LEU A 190 -2.73 -7.63 8.90
N PHE A 191 -2.94 -8.94 9.06
CA PHE A 191 -3.97 -9.47 9.96
C PHE A 191 -3.78 -8.98 11.41
N LYS A 192 -2.52 -8.79 11.84
CA LYS A 192 -2.14 -8.37 13.19
C LYS A 192 -2.02 -6.85 13.35
N VAL A 193 -2.14 -6.09 12.25
CA VAL A 193 -1.96 -4.64 12.27
C VAL A 193 -3.27 -3.94 12.63
N VAL A 194 -3.19 -3.00 13.57
CA VAL A 194 -4.31 -2.15 13.97
C VAL A 194 -4.02 -0.68 13.69
N GLY A 195 -5.08 0.08 13.43
CA GLY A 195 -4.99 1.50 13.11
C GLY A 195 -6.22 2.27 13.55
N LYS A 196 -6.47 3.38 12.85
CA LYS A 196 -7.65 4.22 13.03
C LYS A 196 -8.17 4.61 11.66
N ILE A 197 -9.49 4.69 11.53
CA ILE A 197 -10.11 5.31 10.35
C ILE A 197 -9.93 6.83 10.46
N LYS A 198 -9.61 7.48 9.34
CA LYS A 198 -9.54 8.94 9.27
C LYS A 198 -10.55 9.45 8.26
N PHE A 199 -11.43 10.34 8.70
CA PHE A 199 -12.34 11.10 7.84
C PHE A 199 -11.63 12.38 7.40
N GLU A 200 -11.53 12.63 6.10
CA GLU A 200 -10.86 13.83 5.56
C GLU A 200 -11.64 14.42 4.38
N TYR A 201 -11.73 15.75 4.34
CA TYR A 201 -12.20 16.50 3.19
C TYR A 201 -11.04 16.65 2.20
N GLN A 202 -11.27 16.33 0.93
CA GLN A 202 -10.29 16.48 -0.13
C GLN A 202 -10.86 17.37 -1.23
N SER A 203 -9.99 18.19 -1.83
CA SER A 203 -10.27 19.00 -3.02
C SER A 203 -9.10 18.86 -4.00
N ASN A 204 -9.21 19.46 -5.19
CA ASN A 204 -8.19 19.36 -6.22
C ASN A 204 -7.95 20.73 -6.89
N ASN A 205 -6.85 20.84 -7.63
CA ASN A 205 -6.47 22.10 -8.28
C ASN A 205 -7.55 22.66 -9.22
N LYS A 206 -8.34 21.80 -9.88
CA LYS A 206 -9.41 22.27 -10.77
C LYS A 206 -10.46 23.03 -9.98
N GLU A 207 -10.89 22.50 -8.84
CA GLU A 207 -11.88 23.15 -7.97
C GLU A 207 -11.32 24.43 -7.31
N MET A 208 -10.09 24.36 -6.79
CA MET A 208 -9.49 25.49 -6.08
C MET A 208 -9.21 26.71 -6.97
N TYR A 209 -8.98 26.50 -8.27
CA TYR A 209 -8.63 27.57 -9.21
C TYR A 209 -9.75 27.97 -10.17
N LEU A 210 -11.01 27.59 -9.89
CA LEU A 210 -12.16 28.12 -10.61
C LEU A 210 -12.23 29.66 -10.46
N MET A 211 -12.69 30.36 -11.50
CA MET A 211 -12.72 31.83 -11.55
C MET A 211 -13.49 32.50 -10.39
N GLY A 212 -14.40 31.78 -9.72
CA GLY A 212 -15.10 32.28 -8.54
C GLY A 212 -14.38 32.07 -7.20
N ALA A 213 -13.41 31.15 -7.15
CA ALA A 213 -12.64 30.83 -5.94
C ALA A 213 -11.33 31.63 -5.84
N VAL A 214 -10.75 32.04 -6.98
CA VAL A 214 -9.52 32.83 -7.03
C VAL A 214 -9.82 34.30 -6.85
N VAL A 215 -9.46 34.84 -5.69
CA VAL A 215 -9.74 36.25 -5.33
C VAL A 215 -8.65 37.24 -5.78
N ALA A 216 -7.45 36.75 -6.12
CA ALA A 216 -6.34 37.53 -6.68
C ALA A 216 -5.34 36.60 -7.40
N SER A 217 -4.66 37.11 -8.43
CA SER A 217 -3.58 36.44 -9.15
C SER A 217 -2.44 37.43 -9.43
N GLY A 218 -1.19 36.94 -9.44
CA GLY A 218 0.01 37.70 -9.81
C GLY A 218 0.64 37.20 -11.09
#